data_AF-A0A352PP13-F1
#
_entry.id   AF-A0A352PP13-F1
#
_cell.length_a   1.000
_cell.length_b   1.000
_cell.length_c   1.000
_cell.angle_alpha   90.00
_cell.angle_beta   90.00
_cell.angle_gamma   90.00
#
_symmetry.space_group_name_H-M   'P 1'
#
loop_
_entity.id
_entity.type
_entity.pdbx_description
1 polymer ?
#
loop_
_entity_poly.entity_id
_entity_poly.type
_entity_poly.pdbx_seq_one_letter_code
_entity_poly.pdbx_strand_id
1 'polypeptide(L)'
;MENGMKICGCLLDAEPKRLAALLQSPEVDLVEWRLDAFIAQRGWSETQTMLAVLREERRHPVLVTNRPERHGGRFPGSEEDRLT
;
A
#
# COMPACT_ATOMS: atom_id res chain seq x y z
N MET A 1 -12.34 24.13 -10.08
CA MET A 1 -11.87 22.80 -9.65
C MET A 1 -12.96 22.23 -8.77
N GLU A 2 -13.67 21.20 -9.22
CA GLU A 2 -14.66 20.53 -8.36
C GLU A 2 -13.90 19.76 -7.27
N ASN A 3 -14.01 20.20 -6.02
CA ASN A 3 -13.53 19.45 -4.85
C ASN A 3 -14.51 18.31 -4.55
N GLY A 4 -14.60 17.35 -5.48
CA GLY A 4 -15.34 16.11 -5.27
C GLY A 4 -14.65 15.22 -4.24
N MET A 5 -15.45 14.49 -3.45
CA MET A 5 -14.96 13.45 -2.54
C MET A 5 -14.11 12.44 -3.33
N LYS A 6 -12.96 12.05 -2.75
CA LYS A 6 -12.04 11.06 -3.35
C LYS A 6 -12.16 9.71 -2.64
N ILE A 7 -12.16 8.63 -3.43
CA ILE A 7 -12.26 7.26 -2.94
C ILE A 7 -10.86 6.67 -2.85
N CYS A 8 -10.48 6.19 -1.65
CA CYS A 8 -9.22 5.51 -1.41
C CYS A 8 -9.44 4.00 -1.22
N GLY A 9 -8.89 3.20 -2.12
CA GLY A 9 -8.88 1.73 -2.00
C GLY A 9 -7.76 1.26 -1.09
N CYS A 10 -8.04 0.33 -0.17
CA CYS A 10 -7.04 -0.19 0.76
C CYS A 10 -6.48 -1.53 0.27
N LEU A 11 -5.17 -1.59 0.04
CA LEU A 11 -4.42 -2.76 -0.42
C LEU A 11 -3.70 -3.40 0.78
N LEU A 12 -4.16 -4.59 1.19
CA LEU A 12 -3.66 -5.30 2.38
C LEU A 12 -2.71 -6.45 2.02
N ASP A 13 -3.13 -7.35 1.12
CA ASP A 13 -2.48 -8.66 0.93
C ASP A 13 -2.54 -9.19 -0.51
N ALA A 14 -2.61 -8.29 -1.49
CA ALA A 14 -2.76 -8.64 -2.89
C ALA A 14 -1.64 -9.55 -3.41
N GLU A 15 -2.04 -10.53 -4.22
CA GLU A 15 -1.10 -11.39 -4.93
C GLU A 15 -0.33 -10.57 -5.99
N PRO A 16 0.99 -10.81 -6.19
CA PRO A 16 1.81 -10.03 -7.10
C PRO A 16 1.24 -9.88 -8.51
N LYS A 17 0.71 -10.98 -9.07
CA LYS A 17 0.10 -11.02 -10.41
C LYS A 17 -1.13 -10.12 -10.58
N ARG A 18 -1.76 -9.67 -9.48
CA ARG A 18 -2.95 -8.81 -9.49
C ARG A 18 -2.64 -7.34 -9.21
N LEU A 19 -1.41 -7.03 -8.77
CA LEU A 19 -1.05 -5.70 -8.27
C LEU A 19 -1.27 -4.61 -9.31
N ALA A 20 -0.76 -4.79 -10.54
CA ALA A 20 -0.90 -3.79 -11.60
C ALA A 20 -2.38 -3.45 -11.89
N ALA A 21 -3.25 -4.47 -11.95
CA ALA A 21 -4.67 -4.27 -12.18
C ALA A 21 -5.35 -3.54 -11.01
N LEU A 22 -5.00 -3.87 -9.76
CA LEU A 22 -5.55 -3.21 -8.57
C LEU A 22 -5.10 -1.75 -8.48
N LEU A 23 -3.84 -1.47 -8.84
CA LEU A 23 -3.27 -0.12 -8.91
C LEU A 23 -3.87 0.75 -10.02
N GLN A 24 -4.62 0.16 -10.94
CA GLN A 24 -5.29 0.83 -12.06
C GLN A 24 -6.83 0.73 -11.96
N SER A 25 -7.36 0.28 -10.81
CA SER A 25 -8.79 0.03 -10.65
C SER A 25 -9.60 1.30 -10.86
N PRO A 26 -10.56 1.32 -11.82
CA PRO A 26 -11.37 2.52 -12.09
C PRO A 26 -12.36 2.86 -10.97
N GLU A 27 -12.50 2.00 -9.96
CA GLU A 27 -13.40 2.19 -8.83
C GLU A 27 -12.84 3.12 -7.75
N VAL A 28 -11.55 3.49 -7.83
CA VAL A 28 -10.88 4.30 -6.81
C VAL A 28 -10.11 5.46 -7.45
N ASP A 29 -9.95 6.55 -6.70
CA ASP A 29 -9.13 7.68 -7.14
C ASP A 29 -7.65 7.49 -6.75
N LEU A 30 -7.41 6.79 -5.64
CA LEU A 30 -6.08 6.50 -5.07
C LEU A 30 -6.06 5.16 -4.33
N VAL A 31 -4.86 4.66 -4.08
CA VAL A 31 -4.65 3.41 -3.34
C VAL A 31 -3.83 3.68 -2.08
N GLU A 32 -4.31 3.23 -0.93
CA GLU A 32 -3.49 3.07 0.28
C GLU A 32 -2.91 1.65 0.28
N TRP A 33 -1.58 1.54 0.22
CA TRP A 33 -0.88 0.29 0.49
C TRP A 33 -0.50 0.20 1.97
N ARG A 34 -1.16 -0.71 2.69
CA ARG A 34 -0.85 -1.02 4.09
C ARG A 34 0.38 -1.92 4.17
N LEU A 35 1.55 -1.29 4.12
CA LEU A 35 2.85 -1.94 4.15
C LEU A 35 3.01 -2.84 5.38
N ASP A 36 2.51 -2.40 6.53
CA ASP A 36 2.51 -3.18 7.77
C ASP A 36 1.76 -4.51 7.61
N ALA A 37 0.57 -4.47 7.01
CA ALA A 37 -0.24 -5.65 6.77
C ALA A 37 0.39 -6.58 5.73
N PHE A 38 0.90 -5.98 4.65
CA PHE A 38 1.49 -6.70 3.53
C PHE A 38 2.77 -7.44 3.92
N ILE A 39 3.70 -6.77 4.62
CA ILE A 39 4.93 -7.41 5.12
C ILE A 39 4.58 -8.55 6.09
N ALA A 40 3.63 -8.33 7.00
CA ALA A 40 3.21 -9.36 7.94
C ALA A 40 2.62 -10.61 7.27
N GLN A 41 1.98 -10.47 6.09
CA GLN A 41 1.37 -11.60 5.35
C GLN A 41 2.27 -12.22 4.27
N ARG A 42 3.07 -11.41 3.57
CA ARG A 42 3.81 -11.81 2.36
C ARG A 42 5.33 -11.74 2.54
N GLY A 43 5.81 -11.05 3.57
CA GLY A 43 7.23 -10.90 3.87
C GLY A 43 7.94 -9.86 2.98
N TRP A 44 9.23 -9.68 3.27
CA TRP A 44 10.05 -8.64 2.63
C TRP A 44 10.36 -8.92 1.16
N SER A 45 10.56 -10.19 0.78
CA SER A 45 10.84 -10.56 -0.61
C SER A 45 9.72 -10.14 -1.56
N GLU A 46 8.46 -10.37 -1.18
CA GLU A 46 7.30 -9.94 -1.97
C GLU A 46 7.10 -8.43 -1.94
N THR A 47 7.49 -7.79 -0.83
CA THR A 47 7.46 -6.33 -0.70
C THR A 47 8.40 -5.66 -1.71
N GLN A 48 9.59 -6.23 -1.94
CA GLN A 48 10.53 -5.77 -2.97
C GLN A 48 9.95 -5.91 -4.39
N THR A 49 9.26 -7.02 -4.68
CA THR A 49 8.55 -7.20 -5.96
C THR A 49 7.48 -6.13 -6.16
N MET A 50 6.68 -5.82 -5.14
CA MET A 50 5.67 -4.76 -5.21
C MET A 50 6.28 -3.38 -5.43
N LEU A 51 7.39 -3.05 -4.77
CA LEU A 51 8.11 -1.80 -5.00
C LEU A 51 8.55 -1.62 -6.45
N ALA A 52 8.94 -2.71 -7.14
CA ALA A 52 9.27 -2.66 -8.55
C ALA A 52 8.05 -2.30 -9.42
N VAL A 53 6.88 -2.90 -9.14
CA VAL A 53 5.61 -2.59 -9.83
C VAL A 53 5.20 -1.13 -9.62
N LEU A 54 5.45 -0.57 -8.42
CA LEU A 54 5.15 0.84 -8.13
C LEU A 54 5.99 1.84 -8.95
N ARG A 55 7.08 1.39 -9.57
CA ARG A 55 7.90 2.24 -10.47
C ARG A 55 7.27 2.38 -11.87
N GLU A 56 6.27 1.57 -12.21
CA GLU A 56 5.57 1.66 -13.50
C GLU A 56 4.73 2.94 -13.56
N GLU A 57 4.72 3.62 -14.72
CA GLU A 57 4.11 4.96 -14.87
C GLU A 57 2.58 4.96 -14.93
N ARG A 58 1.94 3.81 -15.18
CA ARG A 58 0.48 3.70 -15.30
C ARG A 58 -0.14 3.10 -14.04
N ARG A 59 -0.43 3.95 -13.06
CA ARG A 59 -1.20 3.61 -11.85
C ARG A 59 -1.84 4.84 -11.22
N HIS A 60 -2.83 4.62 -10.36
CA HIS A 60 -3.32 5.63 -9.44
C HIS A 60 -2.21 6.09 -8.47
N PRO A 61 -2.36 7.28 -7.86
CA PRO A 61 -1.53 7.70 -6.74
C PRO A 61 -1.56 6.64 -5.62
N VAL A 62 -0.40 6.37 -5.02
CA VAL A 62 -0.25 5.38 -3.96
C VAL A 62 0.26 6.05 -2.70
N LEU A 63 -0.49 5.90 -1.61
CA LEU A 63 -0.09 6.21 -0.25
C LEU A 63 0.44 4.94 0.40
N VAL A 64 1.71 4.94 0.80
CA VAL A 64 2.29 3.81 1.53
C VAL A 64 2.19 4.10 3.02
N THR A 65 1.50 3.23 3.75
CA THR A 65 1.25 3.39 5.18
C THR A 65 1.86 2.23 5.94
N ASN A 66 2.85 2.52 6.80
CA ASN A 66 3.37 1.57 7.79
C ASN A 66 2.71 1.87 9.15
N ARG A 67 1.60 1.19 9.47
CA ARG A 67 0.81 1.47 10.68
C ARG A 67 1.28 0.65 11.88
N PRO A 68 1.62 1.28 13.03
CA PRO A 68 2.03 0.55 14.22
C PRO A 68 0.83 -0.12 14.93
N GLU A 69 1.10 -1.18 15.69
CA GLU A 69 0.08 -1.95 16.43
C GLU A 69 -0.75 -1.08 17.38
N ARG A 70 -0.12 -0.12 18.08
CA ARG A 70 -0.80 0.84 18.97
C ARG A 70 -1.81 1.76 18.25
N HIS A 71 -1.83 1.75 16.92
CA HIS A 71 -2.80 2.46 16.08
C HIS A 71 -3.62 1.52 15.19
N GLY A 72 -3.70 0.22 15.54
CA GLY A 72 -4.47 -0.80 14.82
C GLY A 72 -3.80 -1.34 13.57
N GLY A 73 -2.49 -1.22 13.45
CA GLY A 73 -1.70 -1.84 12.38
C GLY A 73 -1.02 -3.14 12.79
N ARG A 74 -0.04 -3.57 11.98
CA ARG A 74 0.75 -4.78 12.20
C ARG A 74 2.25 -4.53 12.31
N PHE A 75 2.68 -3.28 12.41
CA PHE A 75 4.09 -2.95 12.63
C PHE A 75 4.40 -2.95 14.14
N PRO A 76 5.24 -3.87 14.64
CA PRO A 76 5.51 -4.01 16.07
C PRO A 76 6.61 -3.06 16.59
N GLY A 77 7.32 -2.37 15.69
CA GLY A 77 8.48 -1.53 16.02
C GLY A 77 8.13 -0.18 16.66
N SER A 78 9.19 0.48 17.14
CA SER A 78 9.16 1.85 17.63
C SER A 78 8.98 2.86 16.48
N GLU A 79 8.76 4.14 16.80
CA GLU A 79 8.75 5.18 15.76
C GLU A 79 10.13 5.36 15.11
N GLU A 80 11.21 5.11 15.84
CA GLU A 80 12.57 5.16 15.30
C GLU A 80 12.75 4.07 14.24
N ASP A 81 12.37 2.83 14.57
CA ASP A 81 12.39 1.69 13.62
C ASP A 81 11.53 1.93 12.38
N ARG A 82 10.53 2.82 12.46
CA ARG A 82 9.60 3.11 11.36
C ARG A 82 10.15 4.11 10.35
N LEU A 83 11.16 4.89 10.75
CA LEU A 83 11.79 5.96 9.97
C LEU A 83 13.13 5.54 9.35
N THR A 84 13.73 4.45 9.84
CA THR A 84 15.01 3.89 9.40
C THR A 84 14.84 2.71 8.46
#